data_AF-A0A2M7J4N8-F1
#
_entry.id   AF-A0A2M7J4N8-F1
#
_cell.length_a   1.000
_cell.length_b   1.000
_cell.length_c   1.000
_cell.angle_alpha   90.00
_cell.angle_beta   90.00
_cell.angle_gamma   90.00
#
_symmetry.space_group_name_H-M   'P 1'
#
loop_
_entity.id
_entity.type
_entity.pdbx_description
1 polymer ?
#
loop_
_entity_poly.entity_id
_entity_poly.type
_entity_poly.pdbx_seq_one_letter_code
_entity_poly.pdbx_strand_id
1 'polypeptide(L)'
;MKTLLLVDGSSFLYRAFHAIPDMRNQQGFPTNAIYGVLGMLRRLRHDYPSDYSLCVFDAKGKTFRDDWYPQYKANRPSMPPDLALQIEPLHQAIAASGWKISMVEGVEADDVIGTLARQAERDGVRCIIATGDKDLAQLVDEHVTLINTMNNETLDVAGVTA
;
A
#
# COMPACT_ATOMS: atom_id res chain seq x y z
N MET A 1 23.44 5.82 2.70
CA MET A 1 22.73 4.56 2.98
C MET A 1 21.64 4.42 1.93
N LYS A 2 21.44 3.22 1.37
CA LYS A 2 20.37 3.02 0.39
C LYS A 2 19.00 3.07 1.08
N THR A 3 17.97 3.44 0.34
CA THR A 3 16.59 3.54 0.85
C THR A 3 15.63 2.72 0.00
N LEU A 4 14.79 1.93 0.67
CA LEU A 4 13.66 1.20 0.12
C LEU A 4 12.36 1.90 0.52
N LEU A 5 11.52 2.21 -0.46
CA LEU A 5 10.16 2.71 -0.27
C LEU A 5 9.15 1.62 -0.61
N LEU A 6 8.45 1.12 0.41
CA LEU A 6 7.34 0.18 0.26
C LEU A 6 6.01 0.94 0.34
N VAL A 7 5.10 0.67 -0.58
CA VAL A 7 3.77 1.27 -0.60
C VAL A 7 2.72 0.18 -0.43
N ASP A 8 1.84 0.37 0.54
CA ASP A 8 0.62 -0.42 0.70
C ASP A 8 -0.41 0.03 -0.34
N GLY A 9 -0.35 -0.62 -1.51
CA GLY A 9 -1.17 -0.32 -2.67
C GLY A 9 -2.65 -0.60 -2.43
N SER A 10 -2.97 -1.68 -1.72
CA SER A 10 -4.36 -2.01 -1.34
C SER A 10 -4.99 -0.91 -0.50
N SER A 11 -4.30 -0.46 0.56
CA SER A 11 -4.78 0.64 1.40
C SER A 11 -4.92 1.95 0.62
N PHE A 12 -3.95 2.26 -0.25
CA PHE A 12 -4.01 3.44 -1.11
C PHE A 12 -5.20 3.40 -2.09
N LEU A 13 -5.50 2.23 -2.66
CA LEU A 13 -6.62 2.02 -3.57
C LEU A 13 -7.96 2.33 -2.88
N TYR A 14 -8.24 1.68 -1.74
CA TYR A 14 -9.48 1.93 -1.00
C TYR A 14 -9.59 3.38 -0.55
N ARG A 15 -8.48 3.96 -0.08
CA ARG A 15 -8.42 5.35 0.33
C ARG A 15 -8.77 6.31 -0.80
N ALA A 16 -8.16 6.14 -1.97
CA ALA A 16 -8.43 6.97 -3.13
C ALA A 16 -9.90 6.90 -3.56
N PHE A 17 -10.48 5.70 -3.56
CA PHE A 17 -11.87 5.47 -3.94
C PHE A 17 -12.87 6.21 -3.04
N HIS A 18 -12.62 6.23 -1.72
CA HIS A 18 -13.53 6.89 -0.77
C HIS A 18 -13.26 8.39 -0.59
N ALA A 19 -12.02 8.83 -0.76
CA ALA A 19 -11.65 10.23 -0.56
C ALA A 19 -11.99 11.13 -1.76
N ILE A 20 -12.04 10.56 -2.97
CA ILE A 20 -12.24 11.32 -4.20
C ILE A 20 -13.69 11.12 -4.68
N PRO A 21 -14.44 12.20 -4.94
CA PRO A 21 -15.80 12.12 -5.49
C PRO A 21 -15.87 11.24 -6.75
N ASP A 22 -17.06 10.73 -7.06
CA ASP A 22 -17.25 9.93 -8.27
C ASP A 22 -16.77 10.70 -9.50
N MET A 23 -15.85 10.08 -10.22
CA MET A 23 -15.21 10.65 -11.40
C MET A 23 -15.22 9.57 -12.47
N ARG A 24 -15.73 9.91 -13.65
CA ARG A 24 -15.92 8.98 -14.75
C ARG A 24 -15.36 9.53 -16.06
N ASN A 25 -14.90 8.65 -16.93
CA ASN A 25 -14.51 9.03 -18.29
C ASN A 25 -15.73 9.22 -19.22
N GLN A 26 -15.50 9.53 -20.49
CA GLN A 26 -16.57 9.76 -21.47
C GLN A 26 -17.48 8.53 -21.70
N GLN A 27 -16.97 7.32 -21.45
CA GLN A 27 -17.73 6.07 -21.54
C GLN A 27 -18.44 5.71 -20.23
N GLY A 28 -18.38 6.56 -19.20
CA GLY A 28 -18.98 6.32 -17.89
C GLY A 28 -18.17 5.37 -16.99
N PHE A 29 -16.96 5.00 -17.37
CA PHE A 29 -16.08 4.15 -16.58
C PHE A 29 -15.51 4.92 -15.37
N PRO A 30 -15.56 4.38 -14.14
CA PRO A 30 -15.08 5.07 -12.95
C PRO A 30 -13.55 5.19 -12.94
N THR A 31 -13.01 6.34 -12.55
CA THR A 31 -11.57 6.65 -12.62
C THR A 31 -11.04 7.35 -11.36
N ASN A 32 -11.88 7.56 -10.35
CA ASN A 32 -11.54 8.27 -9.12
C ASN A 32 -10.38 7.59 -8.35
N ALA A 33 -10.42 6.27 -8.19
CA ALA A 33 -9.36 5.53 -7.50
C ALA A 33 -8.04 5.56 -8.29
N ILE A 34 -8.12 5.41 -9.62
CA ILE A 34 -6.94 5.47 -10.51
C ILE A 34 -6.24 6.83 -10.38
N TYR A 35 -7.01 7.91 -10.51
CA TYR A 35 -6.49 9.27 -10.41
C TYR A 35 -5.84 9.53 -9.05
N GLY A 36 -6.52 9.13 -7.97
CA GLY A 36 -6.01 9.30 -6.62
C GLY A 36 -4.71 8.56 -6.38
N VAL A 37 -4.65 7.26 -6.69
CA VAL A 37 -3.45 6.44 -6.45
C VAL A 37 -2.26 6.96 -7.25
N LEU A 38 -2.44 7.30 -8.53
CA LEU A 38 -1.34 7.84 -9.35
C LEU A 38 -0.83 9.19 -8.81
N GLY A 39 -1.73 10.05 -8.32
CA GLY A 39 -1.36 11.30 -7.66
C GLY A 39 -0.56 11.07 -6.38
N MET A 40 -1.01 10.14 -5.53
CA MET A 40 -0.34 9.79 -4.28
C MET A 40 1.04 9.16 -4.52
N LEU A 41 1.16 8.26 -5.50
CA LEU A 41 2.45 7.65 -5.88
C LEU A 41 3.43 8.69 -6.47
N ARG A 42 2.93 9.65 -7.26
CA ARG A 42 3.75 10.74 -7.80
C ARG A 42 4.31 11.61 -6.67
N ARG A 43 3.46 11.99 -5.72
CA ARG A 43 3.86 12.76 -4.54
C ARG A 43 4.86 11.98 -3.69
N LEU A 44 4.60 10.70 -3.40
CA LEU A 44 5.52 9.84 -2.65
C LEU A 44 6.92 9.78 -3.27
N ARG A 45 7.01 9.59 -4.60
CA ARG A 45 8.30 9.55 -5.29
C ARG A 45 9.07 10.87 -5.19
N HIS A 46 8.36 12.00 -5.13
CA HIS A 46 8.95 13.32 -4.98
C HIS A 46 9.42 13.57 -3.54
N ASP A 47 8.53 13.33 -2.57
CA ASP A 47 8.76 13.64 -1.15
C ASP A 47 9.78 12.66 -0.51
N TYR A 48 9.84 11.42 -1.02
CA TYR A 48 10.68 10.34 -0.49
C TYR A 48 11.53 9.69 -1.59
N PRO A 49 12.61 10.38 -2.04
CA PRO A 49 13.54 9.79 -3.00
C PRO A 49 14.16 8.51 -2.44
N SER A 50 14.15 7.44 -3.23
CA SER A 50 14.57 6.11 -2.82
C SER A 50 15.32 5.39 -3.94
N ASP A 51 16.27 4.53 -3.57
CA ASP A 51 17.02 3.68 -4.50
C ASP A 51 16.16 2.52 -5.01
N TYR A 52 15.24 2.07 -4.17
CA TYR A 52 14.31 0.97 -4.45
C TYR A 52 12.90 1.38 -4.09
N SER A 53 11.94 1.00 -4.92
CA SER A 53 10.53 1.25 -4.65
C SER A 53 9.64 0.11 -5.13
N LEU A 54 8.63 -0.22 -4.34
CA LEU A 54 7.70 -1.31 -4.64
C LEU A 54 6.31 -0.98 -4.11
N CYS A 55 5.30 -1.15 -4.96
CA CYS A 55 3.90 -1.10 -4.56
C CYS A 55 3.36 -2.51 -4.35
N VAL A 56 2.82 -2.80 -3.18
CA VAL A 56 2.34 -4.13 -2.79
C VAL A 56 0.83 -4.12 -2.75
N PHE A 57 0.20 -5.08 -3.41
CA PHE A 57 -1.25 -5.28 -3.37
C PHE A 57 -1.57 -6.68 -2.85
N ASP A 58 -2.76 -6.82 -2.27
CA ASP A 58 -3.30 -8.14 -1.93
C ASP A 58 -3.54 -8.94 -3.21
N ALA A 59 -3.14 -10.21 -3.19
CA ALA A 59 -3.51 -11.14 -4.23
C ALA A 59 -5.01 -11.53 -4.10
N LYS A 60 -5.59 -12.01 -5.20
CA LYS A 60 -6.92 -12.62 -5.14
C LYS A 60 -6.84 -13.96 -4.42
N GLY A 61 -7.86 -14.26 -3.61
CA GLY A 61 -8.02 -15.57 -2.99
C GLY A 61 -7.96 -15.52 -1.47
N LYS A 62 -7.85 -16.70 -0.87
CA LYS A 62 -7.71 -16.87 0.58
C LYS A 62 -6.24 -16.73 0.99
N THR A 63 -6.04 -16.37 2.23
CA THR A 63 -4.74 -16.37 2.91
C THR A 63 -4.68 -17.48 3.94
N PHE A 64 -3.50 -17.75 4.48
CA PHE A 64 -3.36 -18.69 5.60
C PHE A 64 -4.18 -18.29 6.84
N ARG A 65 -4.53 -17.01 7.00
CA ARG A 65 -5.36 -16.53 8.12
C ARG A 65 -6.81 -17.02 8.01
N ASP A 66 -7.33 -17.19 6.80
CA ASP A 66 -8.67 -17.75 6.57
C ASP A 66 -8.76 -19.20 7.06
N ASP A 67 -7.68 -19.97 6.93
CA ASP A 67 -7.61 -21.35 7.40
C ASP A 67 -7.46 -21.43 8.92
N TRP A 68 -6.72 -20.49 9.53
CA TRP A 68 -6.54 -20.42 10.98
C TRP A 68 -7.80 -19.95 11.70
N TYR A 69 -8.48 -18.95 11.15
CA TYR A 69 -9.67 -18.36 11.74
C TYR A 69 -10.66 -17.95 10.65
N PRO A 70 -11.67 -18.78 10.34
CA PRO A 70 -12.62 -18.52 9.25
C PRO A 70 -13.44 -17.23 9.38
N GLN A 71 -13.55 -16.67 10.58
CA GLN A 71 -14.25 -15.40 10.83
C GLN A 71 -13.31 -14.18 10.73
N TYR A 72 -12.02 -14.38 10.43
CA TYR A 72 -11.07 -13.31 10.19
C TYR A 72 -11.58 -12.43 9.03
N LYS A 73 -11.69 -11.11 9.26
CA LYS A 73 -12.20 -10.14 8.29
C LYS A 73 -13.61 -10.44 7.72
N ALA A 74 -14.38 -11.37 8.29
CA ALA A 74 -15.71 -11.75 7.79
C ALA A 74 -16.74 -10.58 7.78
N ASN A 75 -16.53 -9.59 8.65
CA ASN A 75 -17.36 -8.38 8.71
C ASN A 75 -16.88 -7.25 7.77
N ARG A 76 -15.80 -7.46 7.00
CA ARG A 76 -15.38 -6.45 6.02
C ARG A 76 -16.40 -6.39 4.88
N PRO A 77 -16.83 -5.18 4.47
CA PRO A 77 -17.73 -5.04 3.34
C PRO A 77 -17.08 -5.60 2.08
N SER A 78 -17.89 -6.18 1.20
CA SER A 78 -17.45 -6.57 -0.13
C SER A 78 -16.93 -5.36 -0.89
N MET A 79 -15.91 -5.57 -1.73
CA MET A 79 -15.37 -4.53 -2.59
C MET A 79 -16.48 -3.89 -3.46
N PRO A 80 -16.58 -2.56 -3.51
CA PRO A 80 -17.52 -1.87 -4.39
C PRO A 80 -17.30 -2.26 -5.86
N PRO A 81 -18.36 -2.52 -6.65
CA PRO A 81 -18.21 -2.91 -8.07
C PRO A 81 -17.40 -1.90 -8.89
N ASP A 82 -17.64 -0.60 -8.68
CA ASP A 82 -16.91 0.48 -9.36
C ASP A 82 -15.42 0.53 -8.97
N LEU A 83 -15.07 0.07 -7.76
CA LEU A 83 -13.68 -0.07 -7.36
C LEU A 83 -13.04 -1.28 -8.04
N ALA A 84 -13.75 -2.40 -8.11
CA ALA A 84 -13.26 -3.63 -8.74
C ALA A 84 -12.91 -3.42 -10.23
N LEU A 85 -13.72 -2.62 -10.95
CA LEU A 85 -13.46 -2.24 -12.34
C LEU A 85 -12.12 -1.51 -12.51
N GLN A 86 -11.69 -0.75 -11.51
CA GLN A 86 -10.51 0.11 -11.57
C GLN A 86 -9.18 -0.61 -11.30
N ILE A 87 -9.19 -1.82 -10.72
CA ILE A 87 -7.97 -2.50 -10.25
C ILE A 87 -7.00 -2.80 -11.41
N GLU A 88 -7.48 -3.49 -12.43
CA GLU A 88 -6.61 -3.91 -13.53
C GLU A 88 -6.04 -2.71 -14.29
N PRO A 89 -6.84 -1.69 -14.69
CA PRO A 89 -6.30 -0.48 -15.30
C PRO A 89 -5.35 0.30 -14.37
N LEU A 90 -5.61 0.31 -13.06
CA LEU A 90 -4.71 0.92 -12.10
C LEU A 90 -3.33 0.23 -12.10
N HIS A 91 -3.29 -1.10 -12.01
CA HIS A 91 -2.03 -1.84 -12.04
C HIS A 91 -1.22 -1.54 -13.30
N GLN A 92 -1.89 -1.52 -14.46
CA GLN A 92 -1.27 -1.16 -15.73
C GLN A 92 -0.71 0.27 -15.70
N ALA A 93 -1.45 1.23 -15.16
CA ALA A 93 -1.01 2.61 -15.05
C ALA A 93 0.18 2.79 -14.07
N ILE A 94 0.16 2.08 -12.94
CA ILE A 94 1.27 2.06 -11.97
C ILE A 94 2.53 1.52 -12.65
N ALA A 95 2.43 0.37 -13.33
CA ALA A 95 3.56 -0.21 -14.06
C ALA A 95 4.09 0.73 -15.16
N ALA A 96 3.19 1.34 -15.94
CA ALA A 96 3.56 2.32 -16.98
C ALA A 96 4.25 3.57 -16.42
N SER A 97 3.96 3.95 -15.18
CA SER A 97 4.64 5.05 -14.47
C SER A 97 6.01 4.68 -13.88
N GLY A 98 6.47 3.45 -14.13
CA GLY A 98 7.79 2.93 -13.75
C GLY A 98 7.85 2.38 -12.32
N TRP A 99 6.71 2.19 -11.65
CA TRP A 99 6.68 1.48 -10.36
C TRP A 99 6.67 -0.03 -10.60
N LYS A 100 7.36 -0.78 -9.74
CA LYS A 100 7.18 -2.23 -9.65
C LYS A 100 5.98 -2.55 -8.77
N ILE A 101 5.25 -3.60 -9.12
CA ILE A 101 4.12 -4.13 -8.35
C ILE A 101 4.46 -5.53 -7.87
N SER A 102 4.10 -5.84 -6.63
CA SER A 102 4.13 -7.20 -6.08
C SER A 102 2.76 -7.61 -5.57
N MET A 103 2.35 -8.82 -5.92
CA MET A 103 1.18 -9.52 -5.40
C MET A 103 1.60 -10.97 -5.19
N VAL A 104 1.46 -11.48 -3.97
CA VAL A 104 1.89 -12.84 -3.62
C VAL A 104 0.67 -13.61 -3.14
N GLU A 105 0.37 -14.73 -3.81
CA GLU A 105 -0.77 -15.57 -3.45
C GLU A 105 -0.58 -16.22 -2.07
N GLY A 106 -1.67 -16.39 -1.34
CA GLY A 106 -1.70 -17.06 -0.04
C GLY A 106 -1.31 -16.20 1.17
N VAL A 107 -0.90 -14.94 0.96
CA VAL A 107 -0.51 -13.98 2.03
C VAL A 107 -1.14 -12.61 1.79
N GLU A 108 -1.19 -11.78 2.84
CA GLU A 108 -1.65 -10.38 2.75
C GLU A 108 -0.51 -9.45 2.31
N ALA A 109 -0.85 -8.27 1.79
CA ALA A 109 0.13 -7.24 1.45
C ALA A 109 1.05 -6.91 2.65
N ASP A 110 0.48 -6.89 3.86
CA ASP A 110 1.20 -6.63 5.11
C ASP A 110 2.31 -7.66 5.38
N ASP A 111 2.09 -8.93 5.03
CA ASP A 111 3.09 -9.99 5.21
C ASP A 111 4.29 -9.78 4.27
N VAL A 112 4.01 -9.38 3.02
CA VAL A 112 5.04 -9.07 2.02
C VAL A 112 5.81 -7.83 2.44
N ILE A 113 5.13 -6.78 2.89
CA ILE A 113 5.74 -5.55 3.38
C ILE A 113 6.63 -5.84 4.61
N GLY A 114 6.11 -6.57 5.60
CA GLY A 114 6.86 -6.95 6.79
C GLY A 114 8.10 -7.78 6.47
N THR A 115 7.98 -8.73 5.54
CA THR A 115 9.11 -9.55 5.08
C THR A 115 10.20 -8.70 4.45
N LEU A 116 9.82 -7.79 3.54
CA LEU A 116 10.77 -6.92 2.85
C LEU A 116 11.40 -5.87 3.77
N ALA A 117 10.65 -5.34 4.74
CA ALA A 117 11.15 -4.41 5.73
C ALA A 117 12.24 -5.06 6.60
N ARG A 118 11.99 -6.28 7.11
CA ARG A 118 12.97 -7.04 7.88
C ARG A 118 14.19 -7.47 7.06
N GLN A 119 14.01 -7.74 5.76
CA GLN A 119 15.14 -7.99 4.88
C GLN A 119 15.98 -6.73 4.69
N ALA A 120 15.36 -5.58 4.45
CA ALA A 120 16.05 -4.29 4.29
C ALA A 120 16.86 -3.92 5.55
N GLU A 121 16.28 -4.10 6.74
CA GLU A 121 16.96 -3.91 8.02
C GLU A 121 18.25 -4.76 8.11
N ARG A 122 18.15 -6.07 7.83
CA ARG A 122 19.30 -7.00 7.83
C ARG A 122 20.40 -6.59 6.84
N ASP A 123 20.00 -6.01 5.71
CA ASP A 123 20.92 -5.58 4.65
C ASP A 123 21.44 -4.14 4.88
N GLY A 124 21.08 -3.48 5.99
CA GLY A 124 21.49 -2.11 6.28
C GLY A 124 20.88 -1.07 5.34
N VAL A 125 19.71 -1.37 4.78
CA VAL A 125 18.93 -0.50 3.90
C VAL A 125 17.84 0.18 4.73
N ARG A 126 17.71 1.50 4.62
CA ARG A 126 16.62 2.23 5.28
C ARG A 126 15.30 1.81 4.64
N CYS A 127 14.28 1.49 5.43
CA CYS A 127 12.96 1.16 4.91
C CYS A 127 11.96 2.26 5.31
N ILE A 128 11.22 2.77 4.32
CA ILE A 128 10.09 3.66 4.52
C ILE A 128 8.83 2.93 4.03
N ILE A 129 7.84 2.79 4.91
CA ILE A 129 6.58 2.12 4.60
C ILE A 129 5.48 3.18 4.52
N ALA A 130 4.92 3.37 3.32
CA ALA A 130 3.80 4.26 3.09
C ALA A 130 2.49 3.49 3.23
N THR A 131 1.83 3.66 4.38
CA THR A 131 0.57 2.98 4.72
C THR A 131 -0.27 3.86 5.65
N GLY A 132 -1.59 3.63 5.66
CA GLY A 132 -2.48 4.15 6.69
C GLY A 132 -2.79 3.11 7.78
N ASP A 133 -2.32 1.86 7.63
CA ASP A 133 -2.57 0.80 8.59
C ASP A 133 -1.62 0.92 9.79
N LYS A 134 -2.22 1.06 10.97
CA LYS A 134 -1.48 1.20 12.23
C LYS A 134 -0.93 -0.14 12.72
N ASP A 135 -1.46 -1.27 12.25
CA ASP A 135 -0.96 -2.58 12.65
C ASP A 135 0.49 -2.76 12.17
N LEU A 136 0.89 -2.11 11.07
CA LEU A 136 2.28 -2.10 10.59
C LEU A 136 3.25 -1.30 11.47
N ALA A 137 2.76 -0.53 12.46
CA ALA A 137 3.62 0.18 13.42
C ALA A 137 4.48 -0.79 14.25
N GLN A 138 4.08 -2.06 14.35
CA GLN A 138 4.90 -3.12 14.96
C GLN A 138 6.26 -3.35 14.26
N LEU A 139 6.42 -2.87 13.03
CA LEU A 139 7.66 -2.99 12.27
C LEU A 139 8.64 -1.84 12.52
N VAL A 140 8.22 -0.76 13.16
CA VAL A 140 9.04 0.44 13.37
C VAL A 140 10.22 0.15 14.28
N ASP A 141 11.41 0.58 13.85
CA ASP A 141 12.66 0.52 14.59
C ASP A 141 13.62 1.63 14.09
N GLU A 142 14.92 1.53 14.37
CA GLU A 142 15.93 2.50 13.94
C GLU A 142 16.11 2.56 12.41
N HIS A 143 15.69 1.51 11.68
CA HIS A 143 15.84 1.36 10.24
C HIS A 143 14.52 1.50 9.47
N VAL A 144 13.39 1.20 10.12
CA VAL A 144 12.05 1.19 9.52
C VAL A 144 11.22 2.37 10.03
N THR A 145 10.72 3.20 9.12
CA THR A 145 9.80 4.31 9.43
C THR A 145 8.48 4.13 8.71
N LEU A 146 7.36 4.43 9.37
CA LEU A 146 6.05 4.49 8.73
C LEU A 146 5.69 5.93 8.38
N ILE A 147 5.08 6.13 7.20
CA ILE A 147 4.54 7.42 6.78
C ILE A 147 3.09 7.28 6.36
N ASN A 148 2.24 8.17 6.88
CA ASN A 148 0.87 8.33 6.44
C ASN A 148 0.73 9.65 5.69
N THR A 149 0.60 9.54 4.37
CA THR A 149 0.58 10.70 3.47
C THR A 149 -0.71 11.53 3.54
N MET A 150 -1.73 11.12 4.31
CA MET A 150 -2.98 11.88 4.47
C MET A 150 -2.86 13.00 5.49
N ASN A 151 -2.37 12.64 6.68
CA ASN A 151 -2.19 13.55 7.81
C ASN A 151 -0.73 14.04 7.93
N ASN A 152 0.14 13.64 6.98
CA ASN A 152 1.58 13.89 7.01
C ASN A 152 2.24 13.39 8.31
N GLU A 153 1.68 12.33 8.90
CA GLU A 153 2.22 11.70 10.08
C GLU A 153 3.40 10.80 9.72
N THR A 154 4.44 10.85 10.54
CA THR A 154 5.60 9.97 10.45
C THR A 154 5.71 9.27 11.79
N LEU A 155 5.73 7.94 11.77
CA LEU A 155 5.89 7.11 12.96
C LEU A 155 7.29 6.50 12.93
N ASP A 156 8.17 7.09 13.74
CA ASP A 156 9.45 6.52 14.16
C ASP A 156 9.31 5.89 15.55
N VAL A 157 10.40 5.38 16.13
CA VAL A 157 10.38 4.72 17.45
C VAL A 157 9.72 5.60 18.51
N ALA A 158 10.06 6.90 18.54
CA ALA A 158 9.48 7.84 19.48
C ALA A 158 7.97 8.01 19.23
N GLY A 159 7.57 8.17 17.97
CA GLY A 159 6.18 8.33 17.56
C GLY A 159 5.28 7.12 17.86
N VAL A 160 5.82 5.89 17.88
CA VAL A 160 5.07 4.69 18.26
C VAL A 160 4.94 4.55 19.78
N THR A 161 5.91 5.06 20.55
CA THR A 161 5.93 4.94 22.02
C THR A 161 5.22 6.06 22.78
N ALA A 162 4.81 7.13 22.09
CA ALA A 162 4.15 8.30 22.65
C ALA A 162 2.65 8.06 22.92
#